data_AF-A0A662KT49-F1
#
_entry.id   AF-A0A662KT49-F1
#
_cell.length_a   1.000
_cell.length_b   1.000
_cell.length_c   1.000
_cell.angle_alpha   90.00
_cell.angle_beta   90.00
_cell.angle_gamma   90.00
#
_symmetry.space_group_name_H-M   'P 1'
#
loop_
_entity.id
_entity.type
_entity.pdbx_description
1 polymer ?
#
loop_
_entity_poly.entity_id
_entity_poly.type
_entity_poly.pdbx_seq_one_letter_code
_entity_poly.pdbx_strand_id
1 'polypeptide(L)'
;MNVELDNNSAYITGAINGTIILAGEGGIELSNGSVKVRVENSKGCVLFLAEPEINNSVCVHRHCERVITKHIVKGKIFARVLVNDTNSSDGMVFINGSINCLTFKHRVRVEVNGSGEGKSVVIDISNRVLRINDTNRLKVFVDGKEINIGNYTDVLNETGIMPKYAIINGSNGIIVIVYLPHFSIHTIDIYAESYENHSTIPGFEAVFVVLSIIVAVILKRKKNY
;
A
#
# COMPACT_ATOMS: atom_id res chain seq x y z
N MET A 1 -2.56 8.57 -22.21
CA MET A 1 -3.04 7.19 -22.04
C MET A 1 -4.54 7.26 -21.99
N ASN A 2 -5.24 6.57 -22.89
CA ASN A 2 -6.70 6.51 -22.90
C ASN A 2 -7.11 5.09 -22.53
N VAL A 3 -8.12 4.97 -21.68
CA VAL A 3 -8.78 3.70 -21.35
C VAL A 3 -10.22 3.80 -21.79
N GLU A 4 -10.61 2.98 -22.74
CA GLU A 4 -11.98 2.89 -23.23
C GLU A 4 -12.56 1.52 -22.92
N LEU A 5 -13.81 1.50 -22.45
CA LEU A 5 -14.58 0.29 -22.24
C LEU A 5 -15.58 0.13 -23.38
N ASP A 6 -15.47 -0.97 -24.12
CA ASP A 6 -16.42 -1.34 -25.16
C ASP A 6 -16.71 -2.85 -25.07
N ASN A 7 -17.99 -3.21 -24.93
CA ASN A 7 -18.46 -4.60 -24.95
C ASN A 7 -17.58 -5.58 -24.13
N ASN A 8 -17.39 -5.30 -22.84
CA ASN A 8 -16.55 -6.06 -21.89
C ASN A 8 -15.04 -6.14 -22.23
N SER A 9 -14.57 -5.30 -23.16
CA SER A 9 -13.16 -5.14 -23.51
C SER A 9 -12.65 -3.79 -23.03
N ALA A 10 -11.45 -3.78 -22.45
CA ALA A 10 -10.74 -2.56 -22.09
C ALA A 10 -9.59 -2.34 -23.09
N TYR A 11 -9.58 -1.19 -23.76
CA TYR A 11 -8.51 -0.80 -24.66
C TYR A 11 -7.60 0.20 -23.96
N ILE A 12 -6.30 -0.10 -23.92
CA ILE A 12 -5.27 0.80 -23.41
C ILE A 12 -4.37 1.18 -24.59
N THR A 13 -4.33 2.45 -24.97
CA THR A 13 -3.58 2.93 -26.14
C THR A 13 -2.51 3.97 -25.77
N GLY A 14 -1.35 3.86 -26.41
CA GLY A 14 -0.19 4.76 -26.25
C GLY A 14 1.15 4.02 -26.35
N ALA A 15 2.26 4.76 -26.23
CA ALA A 15 3.57 4.17 -25.98
C ALA A 15 3.64 3.75 -24.51
N ILE A 16 3.27 2.52 -24.20
CA ILE A 16 3.16 2.03 -22.84
C ILE A 16 4.08 0.83 -22.65
N ASN A 17 5.01 0.96 -21.72
CA ASN A 17 5.78 -0.16 -21.20
C ASN A 17 5.18 -0.52 -19.83
N GLY A 18 4.99 -1.80 -19.53
CA GLY A 18 4.25 -2.21 -18.35
C GLY A 18 4.04 -3.71 -18.23
N THR A 19 3.45 -4.12 -17.12
CA THR A 19 3.11 -5.51 -16.80
C THR A 19 1.61 -5.67 -16.62
N ILE A 20 1.02 -6.61 -17.35
CA ILE A 20 -0.34 -7.09 -17.10
C ILE A 20 -0.25 -8.23 -16.09
N ILE A 21 -1.01 -8.13 -15.01
CA ILE A 21 -1.10 -9.14 -13.95
C ILE A 21 -2.53 -9.66 -13.91
N LEU A 22 -2.69 -10.98 -14.02
CA LEU A 22 -3.92 -11.67 -13.69
C LEU A 22 -3.80 -12.23 -12.27
N ALA A 23 -4.57 -11.68 -11.34
CA ALA A 23 -4.70 -12.22 -9.99
C ALA A 23 -6.01 -13.02 -9.89
N GLY A 24 -5.91 -14.33 -10.10
CA GLY A 24 -7.04 -15.25 -10.12
C GLY A 24 -6.84 -16.40 -11.11
N GLU A 25 -7.86 -17.26 -11.24
CA GLU A 25 -7.89 -18.33 -12.24
C GLU A 25 -8.25 -17.77 -13.62
N GLY A 26 -7.56 -18.26 -14.66
CA GLY A 26 -7.75 -17.77 -16.01
C GLY A 26 -6.52 -17.95 -16.90
N GLY A 27 -6.45 -17.14 -17.96
CA GLY A 27 -5.37 -17.21 -18.95
C GLY A 27 -5.03 -15.86 -19.56
N ILE A 28 -3.77 -15.70 -19.97
CA ILE A 28 -3.29 -14.54 -20.74
C ILE A 28 -2.79 -15.07 -22.08
N GLU A 29 -3.35 -14.56 -23.17
CA GLU A 29 -2.98 -14.89 -24.54
C GLU A 29 -2.43 -13.65 -25.24
N LEU A 30 -1.27 -13.80 -25.91
CA LEU A 30 -0.65 -12.77 -26.73
C LEU A 30 -0.90 -13.13 -28.19
N SER A 31 -1.61 -12.27 -28.92
CA SER A 31 -1.85 -12.48 -30.35
C SER A 31 -1.93 -11.16 -31.11
N ASN A 32 -1.22 -11.05 -32.24
CA ASN A 32 -1.29 -9.91 -33.17
C ASN A 32 -1.20 -8.52 -32.50
N GLY A 33 -0.28 -8.34 -31.54
CA GLY A 33 -0.12 -7.06 -30.82
C GLY A 33 -1.23 -6.74 -29.82
N SER A 34 -2.14 -7.68 -29.58
CA SER A 34 -3.17 -7.61 -28.53
C SER A 34 -2.86 -8.57 -27.38
N VAL A 35 -3.22 -8.17 -26.17
CA VAL A 35 -3.21 -9.03 -24.98
C VAL A 35 -4.65 -9.34 -24.60
N LYS A 36 -5.02 -10.61 -24.66
CA LYS A 36 -6.34 -11.08 -24.22
C LYS A 36 -6.20 -11.72 -22.86
N VAL A 37 -7.01 -11.27 -21.90
CA VAL A 37 -7.03 -11.83 -20.54
C VAL A 37 -8.40 -12.46 -20.29
N ARG A 38 -8.41 -13.75 -19.95
CA ARG A 38 -9.59 -14.48 -19.49
C ARG A 38 -9.52 -14.58 -17.97
N VAL A 39 -10.59 -14.19 -17.29
CA VAL A 39 -10.80 -14.44 -15.86
C VAL A 39 -11.90 -15.48 -15.73
N GLU A 40 -11.60 -16.63 -15.15
CA GLU A 40 -12.55 -17.76 -15.05
C GLU A 40 -13.44 -17.68 -13.81
N ASN A 41 -12.99 -16.97 -12.77
CA ASN A 41 -13.68 -16.83 -11.51
C ASN A 41 -14.13 -15.39 -11.28
N SER A 42 -15.36 -15.17 -10.78
CA SER A 42 -15.94 -13.83 -10.54
C SER A 42 -15.20 -12.99 -9.49
N LYS A 43 -14.19 -13.56 -8.82
CA LYS A 43 -13.34 -12.89 -7.83
C LYS A 43 -11.95 -12.51 -8.35
N GLY A 44 -11.58 -12.89 -9.57
CA GLY A 44 -10.29 -12.55 -10.15
C GLY A 44 -10.23 -11.09 -10.63
N CYS A 45 -9.04 -10.50 -10.67
CA CYS A 45 -8.83 -9.15 -11.20
C CYS A 45 -7.69 -9.10 -12.22
N VAL A 46 -7.82 -8.18 -13.18
CA VAL A 46 -6.77 -7.84 -14.14
C VAL A 46 -6.21 -6.48 -13.75
N LEU A 47 -4.89 -6.42 -13.57
CA LEU A 47 -4.19 -5.23 -13.15
C LEU A 47 -3.20 -4.86 -14.25
N PHE A 48 -3.14 -3.57 -14.55
CA PHE A 48 -2.12 -3.02 -15.43
C PHE A 48 -1.17 -2.15 -14.61
N LEU A 49 0.08 -2.58 -14.48
CA LEU A 49 1.15 -1.80 -13.89
C LEU A 49 1.99 -1.18 -15.01
N ALA A 50 1.75 0.08 -15.31
CA ALA A 50 2.66 0.82 -16.19
C ALA A 50 4.05 0.86 -15.55
N GLU A 51 5.11 0.59 -16.31
CA GLU A 51 6.46 0.87 -15.87
C GLU A 51 6.61 2.39 -15.81
N PRO A 52 6.78 2.96 -14.63
CA PRO A 52 6.94 4.40 -14.51
C PRO A 52 8.27 4.84 -15.12
N GLU A 53 8.32 6.08 -15.64
CA GLU A 53 9.58 6.68 -16.07
C GLU A 53 10.60 6.66 -14.92
N ILE A 54 11.87 6.41 -15.26
CA ILE A 54 12.97 6.19 -14.29
C ILE A 54 13.06 7.31 -13.23
N ASN A 55 12.68 8.54 -13.58
CA ASN A 55 12.78 9.72 -12.70
C ASN A 55 11.51 10.01 -11.87
N ASN A 56 10.43 9.27 -12.10
CA ASN A 56 9.11 9.52 -11.51
C ASN A 56 8.61 8.37 -10.61
N SER A 57 9.48 7.42 -10.27
CA SER A 57 9.13 6.31 -9.37
C SER A 57 10.29 5.82 -8.52
N VAL A 58 9.94 4.97 -7.55
CA VAL A 58 10.90 4.15 -6.81
C VAL A 58 11.32 2.97 -7.69
N CYS A 59 12.38 3.14 -8.46
CA CYS A 59 12.93 2.04 -9.25
C CYS A 59 13.75 1.10 -8.35
N VAL A 60 13.33 -0.16 -8.22
CA VAL A 60 14.06 -1.21 -7.51
C VAL A 60 14.55 -2.31 -8.46
N HIS A 61 15.42 -3.19 -7.96
CA HIS A 61 15.93 -4.31 -8.73
C HIS A 61 14.79 -5.20 -9.25
N ARG A 62 14.85 -5.60 -10.53
CA ARG A 62 13.80 -6.42 -11.22
C ARG A 62 13.41 -7.69 -10.46
N HIS A 63 14.36 -8.30 -9.74
CA HIS A 63 14.07 -9.46 -8.90
C HIS A 63 13.07 -9.14 -7.78
N CYS A 64 13.20 -7.99 -7.12
CA CYS A 64 12.32 -7.56 -6.04
C CYS A 64 10.90 -7.33 -6.56
N GLU A 65 10.75 -6.60 -7.66
CA GLU A 65 9.45 -6.39 -8.32
C GLU A 65 8.77 -7.72 -8.66
N ARG A 66 9.50 -8.66 -9.28
CA ARG A 66 8.95 -9.98 -9.60
C ARG A 66 8.46 -10.75 -8.37
N VAL A 67 9.15 -10.61 -7.23
CA VAL A 67 8.72 -11.23 -5.96
C VAL A 67 7.44 -10.56 -5.46
N ILE A 68 7.36 -9.23 -5.47
CA ILE A 68 6.16 -8.46 -5.10
C ILE A 68 4.97 -8.87 -5.99
N THR A 69 5.13 -8.85 -7.32
CA THR A 69 4.12 -9.27 -8.29
C THR A 69 3.60 -10.68 -8.01
N LYS A 70 4.50 -11.64 -7.70
CA LYS A 70 4.10 -13.00 -7.34
C LYS A 70 3.22 -13.04 -6.08
N HIS A 71 3.45 -12.17 -5.10
CA HIS A 71 2.63 -12.10 -3.89
C HIS A 71 1.30 -11.38 -4.11
N ILE A 72 1.24 -10.42 -5.05
CA ILE A 72 -0.03 -9.84 -5.54
C ILE A 72 -0.90 -10.95 -6.16
N VAL A 73 -0.35 -11.74 -7.09
CA VAL A 73 -1.07 -12.84 -7.75
C VAL A 73 -1.59 -13.87 -6.75
N LYS A 74 -0.83 -14.15 -5.68
CA LYS A 74 -1.23 -15.05 -4.59
C LYS A 74 -2.24 -14.45 -3.62
N GLY A 75 -2.68 -13.21 -3.83
CA GLY A 75 -3.56 -12.49 -2.93
C GLY A 75 -2.95 -12.26 -1.55
N LYS A 76 -1.62 -12.22 -1.42
CA LYS A 76 -0.91 -11.94 -0.15
C LYS A 76 -0.67 -10.44 0.09
N ILE A 77 -0.86 -9.61 -0.93
CA ILE A 77 -0.73 -8.15 -0.84
C ILE A 77 -2.13 -7.55 -0.96
N PHE A 78 -2.50 -6.72 0.02
CA PHE A 78 -3.77 -6.00 0.05
C PHE A 78 -3.78 -4.83 -0.93
N ALA A 79 -2.72 -4.01 -0.90
CA ALA A 79 -2.59 -2.84 -1.73
C ALA A 79 -1.12 -2.49 -1.99
N ARG A 80 -0.90 -1.75 -3.07
CA ARG A 80 0.34 -1.04 -3.35
C ARG A 80 0.02 0.45 -3.50
N VAL A 81 0.76 1.31 -2.80
CA VAL A 81 0.60 2.76 -2.84
C VAL A 81 1.89 3.39 -3.35
N LEU A 82 1.79 4.27 -4.34
CA LEU A 82 2.88 5.15 -4.75
C LEU A 82 2.66 6.53 -4.12
N VAL A 83 3.66 7.03 -3.40
CA VAL A 83 3.68 8.35 -2.77
C VAL A 83 4.75 9.18 -3.48
N ASN A 84 4.34 9.91 -4.52
CA ASN A 84 5.28 10.58 -5.43
C ASN A 84 5.49 12.05 -5.10
N ASP A 85 4.48 12.71 -4.54
CA ASP A 85 4.55 14.12 -4.13
C ASP A 85 3.70 14.39 -2.88
N THR A 86 3.78 15.61 -2.36
CA THR A 86 3.04 16.05 -1.18
C THR A 86 1.53 15.96 -1.44
N ASN A 87 0.84 15.13 -0.65
CA ASN A 87 -0.58 14.83 -0.75
C ASN A 87 -1.01 14.31 -2.14
N SER A 88 -0.06 13.71 -2.87
CA SER A 88 -0.31 13.05 -4.15
C SER A 88 0.15 11.61 -4.05
N SER A 89 -0.82 10.70 -4.08
CA SER A 89 -0.57 9.28 -4.03
C SER A 89 -1.50 8.51 -4.95
N ASP A 90 -0.98 7.46 -5.58
CA ASP A 90 -1.75 6.53 -6.38
C ASP A 90 -1.85 5.19 -5.64
N GLY A 91 -3.06 4.84 -5.19
CA GLY A 91 -3.34 3.61 -4.49
C GLY A 91 -3.97 2.56 -5.40
N MET A 92 -3.35 1.38 -5.46
CA MET A 92 -3.89 0.21 -6.12
C MET A 92 -4.29 -0.82 -5.06
N VAL A 93 -5.60 -1.04 -4.93
CA VAL A 93 -6.20 -1.96 -3.95
C VAL A 93 -6.57 -3.26 -4.67
N PHE A 94 -6.05 -4.40 -4.20
CA PHE A 94 -6.23 -5.71 -4.83
C PHE A 94 -7.34 -6.55 -4.19
N ILE A 95 -7.77 -6.18 -2.98
CA ILE A 95 -8.76 -6.89 -2.17
C ILE A 95 -9.73 -5.85 -1.59
N ASN A 96 -11.01 -6.20 -1.38
CA ASN A 96 -12.03 -5.28 -0.85
C ASN A 96 -11.53 -4.44 0.34
N GLY A 97 -11.55 -3.13 0.18
CA GLY A 97 -11.13 -2.16 1.17
C GLY A 97 -10.75 -0.83 0.53
N SER A 98 -10.10 0.02 1.31
CA SER A 98 -9.53 1.28 0.86
C SER A 98 -8.16 1.50 1.48
N ILE A 99 -7.37 2.31 0.78
CA ILE A 99 -6.10 2.82 1.24
C ILE A 99 -6.08 4.32 0.97
N ASN A 100 -5.64 5.09 1.95
CA ASN A 100 -5.45 6.52 1.82
C ASN A 100 -4.04 6.87 2.30
N CYS A 101 -3.43 7.90 1.71
CA CYS A 101 -2.10 8.34 2.08
C CYS A 101 -2.08 9.83 2.35
N LEU A 102 -1.44 10.21 3.45
CA LEU A 102 -1.21 11.59 3.85
C LEU A 102 0.29 11.78 4.02
N THR A 103 0.82 12.85 3.44
CA THR A 103 2.23 13.19 3.56
C THR A 103 2.39 14.37 4.49
N PHE A 104 3.35 14.28 5.39
CA PHE A 104 3.75 15.35 6.29
C PHE A 104 5.25 15.57 6.14
N LYS A 105 5.73 16.69 6.68
CA LYS A 105 7.17 16.92 6.78
C LYS A 105 7.83 15.77 7.56
N HIS A 106 8.74 15.03 6.90
CA HIS A 106 9.46 13.87 7.44
C HIS A 106 8.63 12.63 7.82
N ARG A 107 7.35 12.59 7.44
CA ARG A 107 6.46 11.46 7.75
C ARG A 107 5.51 11.16 6.61
N VAL A 108 5.32 9.88 6.32
CA VAL A 108 4.23 9.38 5.50
C VAL A 108 3.27 8.59 6.38
N ARG A 109 1.99 8.91 6.32
CA ARG A 109 0.92 8.16 6.97
C ARG A 109 0.10 7.44 5.90
N VAL A 110 -0.11 6.16 6.10
CA VAL A 110 -1.01 5.35 5.28
C VAL A 110 -2.13 4.83 6.17
N GLU A 111 -3.36 5.14 5.78
CA GLU A 111 -4.57 4.67 6.43
C GLU A 111 -5.10 3.50 5.61
N VAL A 112 -5.26 2.36 6.28
CA VAL A 112 -5.71 1.11 5.68
C VAL A 112 -7.06 0.79 6.29
N ASN A 113 -8.04 0.52 5.45
CA ASN A 113 -9.34 0.01 5.88
C ASN A 113 -9.69 -1.20 5.03
N GLY A 114 -9.68 -2.38 5.64
CA GLY A 114 -10.06 -3.62 4.97
C GLY A 114 -10.70 -4.59 5.94
N SER A 115 -11.00 -5.79 5.45
CA SER A 115 -11.42 -6.91 6.28
C SER A 115 -10.72 -8.19 5.83
N GLY A 116 -10.40 -9.06 6.78
CA GLY A 116 -9.92 -10.42 6.51
C GLY A 116 -8.62 -10.79 7.20
N GLU A 117 -7.99 -11.84 6.66
CA GLU A 117 -6.74 -12.41 7.15
C GLU A 117 -5.53 -11.49 6.91
N GLY A 118 -4.40 -11.84 7.51
CA GLY A 118 -3.18 -11.03 7.41
C GLY A 118 -2.63 -10.91 5.99
N LYS A 119 -2.28 -9.69 5.59
CA LYS A 119 -1.73 -9.36 4.27
C LYS A 119 -0.59 -8.35 4.40
N SER A 120 0.12 -8.11 3.31
CA SER A 120 1.09 -7.03 3.22
C SER A 120 0.52 -5.80 2.50
N VAL A 121 0.97 -4.61 2.89
CA VAL A 121 0.84 -3.36 2.14
C VAL A 121 2.21 -2.99 1.59
N VAL A 122 2.28 -2.63 0.32
CA VAL A 122 3.51 -2.14 -0.33
C VAL A 122 3.40 -0.63 -0.50
N ILE A 123 4.39 0.12 -0.05
CA ILE A 123 4.38 1.58 -0.02
C ILE A 123 5.66 2.06 -0.70
N ASP A 124 5.53 2.56 -1.92
CA ASP A 124 6.62 3.16 -2.69
C ASP A 124 6.69 4.65 -2.35
N ILE A 125 7.78 5.09 -1.71
CA ILE A 125 7.96 6.49 -1.29
C ILE A 125 9.09 7.12 -2.08
N SER A 126 8.77 8.15 -2.85
CA SER A 126 9.74 8.94 -3.60
C SER A 126 10.64 9.77 -2.69
N ASN A 127 11.91 9.95 -3.10
CA ASN A 127 12.86 10.84 -2.43
C ASN A 127 12.41 12.31 -2.41
N ARG A 128 11.42 12.67 -3.24
CA ARG A 128 10.78 14.00 -3.24
C ARG A 128 9.91 14.22 -2.01
N VAL A 129 9.34 13.15 -1.45
CA VAL A 129 8.42 13.17 -0.30
C VAL A 129 9.20 12.99 1.00
N LEU A 130 10.00 11.93 1.08
CA LEU A 130 10.90 11.68 2.19
C LEU A 130 12.33 11.62 1.68
N ARG A 131 13.12 12.63 2.05
CA ARG A 131 14.57 12.61 1.82
C ARG A 131 15.21 11.60 2.76
N ILE A 132 15.57 10.45 2.22
CA ILE A 132 16.12 9.34 2.98
C ILE A 132 17.61 9.24 2.62
N ASN A 133 18.44 9.75 3.51
CA ASN A 133 19.89 9.65 3.36
C ASN A 133 20.44 8.33 3.94
N ASP A 134 19.70 7.73 4.89
CA ASP A 134 20.02 6.45 5.51
C ASP A 134 18.72 5.72 5.86
N THR A 135 18.52 4.52 5.30
CA THR A 135 17.33 3.71 5.59
C THR A 135 17.34 3.05 6.96
N ASN A 136 18.51 2.92 7.60
CA ASN A 136 18.58 2.39 8.98
C ASN A 136 17.95 3.34 9.99
N ARG A 137 17.71 4.59 9.57
CA ARG A 137 17.09 5.67 10.33
C ARG A 137 15.60 5.82 10.00
N LEU A 138 14.98 4.82 9.38
CA LEU A 138 13.54 4.81 9.18
C LEU A 138 12.89 3.99 10.26
N LYS A 139 11.83 4.54 10.85
CA LYS A 139 10.99 3.84 11.80
C LYS A 139 9.59 3.72 11.24
N VAL A 140 9.01 2.53 11.41
CA VAL A 140 7.64 2.25 10.99
C VAL A 140 6.82 1.91 12.22
N PHE A 141 5.66 2.55 12.30
CA PHE A 141 4.70 2.36 13.38
C PHE A 141 3.39 1.84 12.80
N VAL A 142 2.77 0.90 13.50
CA VAL A 142 1.39 0.48 13.25
C VAL A 142 0.57 0.85 14.47
N ASP A 143 -0.49 1.63 14.26
CA ASP A 143 -1.39 2.12 15.31
C ASP A 143 -0.63 2.78 16.47
N GLY A 144 0.37 3.59 16.12
CA GLY A 144 1.21 4.32 17.07
C GLY A 144 2.27 3.48 17.78
N LYS A 145 2.40 2.17 17.50
CA LYS A 145 3.44 1.30 18.06
C LYS A 145 4.52 1.00 17.04
N GLU A 146 5.78 1.18 17.42
CA GLU A 146 6.91 0.82 16.56
C GLU A 146 6.89 -0.69 16.31
N ILE A 147 7.12 -1.09 15.07
CA ILE A 147 7.08 -2.50 14.65
C ILE A 147 8.47 -3.00 14.27
N ASN A 148 8.65 -4.32 14.23
CA ASN A 148 9.97 -4.91 13.99
C ASN A 148 10.34 -4.91 12.51
N ILE A 149 11.59 -4.55 12.23
CA ILE A 149 12.19 -4.69 10.90
C ILE A 149 12.56 -6.16 10.62
N GLY A 150 12.36 -6.59 9.38
CA GLY A 150 12.80 -7.88 8.86
C GLY A 150 13.29 -7.76 7.42
N ASN A 151 13.74 -8.86 6.84
CA ASN A 151 14.03 -8.89 5.40
C ASN A 151 12.70 -8.93 4.62
N TYR A 152 12.71 -8.44 3.37
CA TYR A 152 11.48 -8.31 2.59
C TYR A 152 10.85 -9.66 2.22
N THR A 153 11.64 -10.73 2.08
CA THR A 153 11.14 -12.07 1.78
C THR A 153 10.36 -12.67 2.94
N ASP A 154 10.83 -12.45 4.17
CA ASP A 154 10.20 -12.95 5.39
C ASP A 154 8.93 -12.16 5.66
N VAL A 155 8.95 -10.84 5.52
CA VAL A 155 7.76 -9.99 5.70
C VAL A 155 6.65 -10.36 4.71
N LEU A 156 6.99 -10.59 3.43
CA LEU A 156 6.01 -11.03 2.42
C LEU A 156 5.46 -12.45 2.67
N ASN A 157 6.16 -13.27 3.46
CA ASN A 157 5.73 -14.62 3.82
C ASN A 157 5.22 -14.75 5.26
N GLU A 158 5.14 -13.64 6.00
CA GLU A 158 4.72 -13.63 7.40
C GLU A 158 3.26 -14.10 7.55
N THR A 159 3.02 -14.85 8.62
CA THR A 159 1.70 -15.38 9.00
C THR A 159 1.46 -15.30 10.52
N GLY A 160 2.40 -14.72 11.27
CA GLY A 160 2.32 -14.55 12.71
C GLY A 160 1.34 -13.45 13.14
N ILE A 161 1.24 -13.25 14.44
CA ILE A 161 0.29 -12.30 15.06
C ILE A 161 0.85 -10.89 15.24
N MET A 162 2.13 -10.67 14.91
CA MET A 162 2.80 -9.39 15.12
C MET A 162 3.07 -8.72 13.76
N PRO A 163 2.77 -7.41 13.61
CA PRO A 163 3.14 -6.67 12.43
C PRO A 163 4.66 -6.59 12.29
N LYS A 164 5.13 -6.61 11.04
CA LYS A 164 6.55 -6.48 10.68
C LYS A 164 6.67 -5.65 9.42
N TYR A 165 7.83 -5.04 9.22
CA TYR A 165 8.11 -4.31 8.00
C TYR A 165 9.49 -4.61 7.44
N ALA A 166 9.65 -4.34 6.15
CA ALA A 166 10.94 -4.36 5.47
C ALA A 166 11.08 -3.09 4.63
N ILE A 167 12.33 -2.66 4.44
CA ILE A 167 12.68 -1.55 3.56
C ILE A 167 13.55 -2.09 2.43
N ILE A 168 13.23 -1.68 1.21
CA ILE A 168 14.03 -1.95 0.01
C ILE A 168 14.48 -0.61 -0.55
N ASN A 169 15.78 -0.46 -0.76
CA ASN A 169 16.36 0.71 -1.42
C ASN A 169 16.08 0.68 -2.92
N GLY A 170 15.44 1.73 -3.41
CA GLY A 170 15.35 2.04 -4.84
C GLY A 170 16.33 3.13 -5.23
N SER A 171 16.48 3.39 -6.53
CA SER A 171 17.36 4.43 -7.03
C SER A 171 16.84 5.85 -6.74
N ASN A 172 15.52 6.02 -6.64
CA ASN A 172 14.84 7.31 -6.51
C ASN A 172 13.85 7.37 -5.33
N GLY A 173 14.02 6.48 -4.35
CA GLY A 173 13.16 6.38 -3.18
C GLY A 173 13.34 5.04 -2.49
N ILE A 174 12.33 4.65 -1.72
CA ILE A 174 12.30 3.37 -1.01
C ILE A 174 10.97 2.65 -1.21
N ILE A 175 10.98 1.33 -1.06
CA ILE A 175 9.77 0.54 -0.88
C ILE A 175 9.72 0.10 0.57
N VAL A 176 8.63 0.42 1.26
CA VAL A 176 8.31 -0.11 2.58
C VAL A 176 7.23 -1.17 2.42
N ILE A 177 7.51 -2.39 2.85
CA ILE A 177 6.52 -3.48 2.88
C ILE A 177 6.12 -3.67 4.33
N VAL A 178 4.82 -3.62 4.62
CA VAL A 178 4.29 -3.78 5.98
C VAL A 178 3.31 -4.95 6.01
N TYR A 179 3.61 -5.98 6.79
CA TYR A 179 2.68 -7.04 7.10
C TYR A 179 1.75 -6.60 8.25
N LEU A 180 0.44 -6.70 8.03
CA LEU A 180 -0.58 -6.54 9.06
C LEU A 180 -1.23 -7.91 9.32
N PRO A 181 -1.22 -8.41 10.57
CA PRO A 181 -1.72 -9.76 10.92
C PRO A 181 -3.23 -9.91 10.75
N HIS A 182 -3.97 -8.82 10.87
CA HIS A 182 -5.39 -8.74 10.61
C HIS A 182 -5.68 -7.46 9.87
N PHE A 183 -6.49 -7.53 8.80
CA PHE A 183 -6.93 -6.31 8.12
C PHE A 183 -8.22 -5.83 8.76
N SER A 184 -8.12 -4.68 9.41
CA SER A 184 -9.23 -3.86 9.87
C SER A 184 -8.91 -2.39 9.55
N ILE A 185 -9.26 -1.45 10.43
CA ILE A 185 -8.78 -0.07 10.32
C ILE A 185 -7.43 0.01 11.01
N HIS A 186 -6.38 0.30 10.24
CA HIS A 186 -5.02 0.49 10.74
C HIS A 186 -4.39 1.76 10.19
N THR A 187 -3.47 2.31 10.98
CA THR A 187 -2.58 3.39 10.55
C THR A 187 -1.16 2.88 10.49
N ILE A 188 -0.49 3.14 9.37
CA ILE A 188 0.94 2.89 9.18
C ILE A 188 1.63 4.24 9.09
N ASP A 189 2.54 4.53 10.01
CA ASP A 189 3.32 5.76 10.02
C ASP A 189 4.79 5.44 9.75
N ILE A 190 5.37 6.09 8.73
CA ILE A 190 6.76 5.92 8.31
C ILE A 190 7.47 7.25 8.56
N TYR A 191 8.44 7.24 9.47
CA TYR A 191 9.20 8.43 9.88
C TYR A 191 10.63 8.36 9.39
N ALA A 192 11.12 9.45 8.79
CA ALA A 192 12.54 9.71 8.65
C ALA A 192 13.07 10.29 9.96
N GLU A 193 13.94 9.57 10.67
CA GLU A 193 14.43 9.86 12.03
C GLU A 193 15.31 11.13 12.14
N SER A 194 15.38 12.00 11.12
CA SER A 194 15.80 13.39 11.37
C SER A 194 14.85 14.13 12.33
N TYR A 195 13.73 13.51 12.73
CA TYR A 195 12.81 14.00 13.74
C TYR A 195 12.81 13.08 14.97
N GLU A 196 13.84 13.19 15.82
CA GLU A 196 13.67 12.90 17.24
C GLU A 196 12.75 13.98 17.83
N ASN A 197 11.45 13.76 17.71
CA ASN A 197 10.46 14.38 18.56
C ASN A 197 9.23 13.48 18.51
N HIS A 198 9.33 12.34 19.20
CA HIS A 198 8.16 11.87 19.92
C HIS A 198 7.81 12.93 20.96
N SER A 199 7.19 14.04 20.52
CA SER A 199 6.27 14.75 21.38
C SER A 199 5.10 13.78 21.57
N THR A 200 5.27 12.86 22.52
CA THR A 200 4.16 12.41 23.34
C THR A 200 3.55 13.70 23.88
N ILE A 201 2.56 14.26 23.17
CA ILE A 201 1.73 15.30 23.77
C ILE A 201 0.94 14.53 24.84
N PRO A 202 1.23 14.71 26.13
CA PRO A 202 0.44 14.04 27.15
C PRO A 202 -0.99 14.57 27.01
N GLY A 203 -1.94 13.67 26.65
CA GLY A 203 -3.34 14.01 26.43
C GLY A 203 -3.94 13.60 25.08
N PHE A 204 -3.16 13.14 24.09
CA PHE A 204 -3.75 12.70 22.80
C PHE A 204 -4.63 11.46 22.93
N GLU A 205 -4.32 10.55 23.86
CA GLU A 205 -5.21 9.42 24.20
C GLU A 205 -6.52 9.89 24.86
N ALA A 206 -6.47 10.95 25.68
CA ALA A 206 -7.66 11.52 26.29
C ALA A 206 -8.61 12.12 25.24
N VAL A 207 -8.10 12.64 24.12
CA VAL A 207 -8.93 13.16 23.02
C VAL A 207 -9.75 12.06 22.36
N PHE A 208 -9.16 10.88 22.10
CA PHE A 208 -9.91 9.75 21.54
C PHE A 208 -10.93 9.17 22.52
N VAL A 209 -10.63 9.16 23.83
CA VAL A 209 -11.58 8.75 24.87
C VAL A 209 -12.75 9.73 24.98
N VAL A 210 -12.48 11.05 24.93
CA VAL A 210 -13.54 12.07 24.96
C VAL A 210 -14.39 12.01 23.69
N LEU A 211 -13.79 11.84 22.50
CA LEU A 211 -14.52 11.69 21.24
C LEU A 211 -15.41 10.45 21.25
N SER A 212 -14.93 9.31 21.75
CA SER A 212 -15.71 8.08 21.84
C SER A 212 -16.87 8.19 22.84
N ILE A 213 -16.70 8.91 23.96
CA ILE A 213 -17.80 9.24 24.89
C ILE A 213 -18.84 10.14 24.22
N ILE A 214 -18.42 11.19 23.49
CA ILE A 214 -19.33 12.09 22.78
C ILE A 214 -20.14 11.33 21.73
N VAL A 215 -19.49 10.48 20.93
CA VAL A 215 -20.17 9.64 19.94
C VAL A 215 -21.15 8.68 20.60
N ALA A 216 -20.79 8.04 21.72
CA ALA A 216 -21.69 7.16 22.46
C ALA A 216 -22.92 7.90 23.02
N VAL A 217 -22.75 9.13 23.52
CA VAL A 217 -23.87 9.97 24.01
C VAL A 217 -24.79 10.39 22.87
N ILE A 218 -24.23 10.78 21.71
CA ILE A 218 -25.01 11.15 20.52
C ILE A 218 -25.80 9.94 19.99
N LEU A 219 -25.16 8.77 19.90
CA LEU A 219 -25.83 7.53 19.47
C LEU A 219 -26.93 7.10 20.45
N LYS A 220 -26.72 7.27 21.76
CA LYS A 220 -27.72 6.98 22.79
C LYS A 220 -28.91 7.95 22.73
N ARG A 221 -28.67 9.24 22.43
CA ARG A 221 -29.75 10.22 22.22
C ARG A 221 -30.55 9.96 20.95
N LYS A 222 -29.91 9.49 19.87
CA LYS A 222 -30.58 9.19 18.60
C LYS A 222 -31.44 7.92 18.66
N LYS A 223 -31.25 7.04 19.65
CA LYS A 223 -32.04 5.83 19.87
C LYS A 223 -33.29 6.05 20.75
N ASN A 224 -33.37 7.20 21.41
CA ASN A 224 -34.47 7.57 22.33
C ASN A 224 -35.43 8.63 21.74
N TYR A 225 -35.33 8.90 20.44
CA TYR A 225 -36.33 9.57 19.61
C TYR A 225 -36.77 8.59 18.52
#